data_AF-A0A7W1MXS3-F1
#
_entry.id   AF-A0A7W1MXS3-F1
#
_cell.length_a   1.000
_cell.length_b   1.000
_cell.length_c   1.000
_cell.angle_alpha   90.00
_cell.angle_beta   90.00
_cell.angle_gamma   90.00
#
_symmetry.space_group_name_H-M   'P 1'
#
loop_
_entity.id
_entity.type
_entity.pdbx_description
1 polymer ?
#
loop_
_entity_poly.entity_id
_entity_poly.type
_entity_poly.pdbx_seq_one_letter_code
_entity_poly.pdbx_strand_id
1 'polypeptide(L)'
;LPATAPTANGFELFGYVSFSREHEGAEAADFEARADYTDETAEANPEWSLDLSEEVLGTWRGPYGRRGEIALVWGVALVPNGAVATAELGPTTTDQCVLAEDRFTLISLDNYTGDYLEVKLWGPAGAEMAAESLYEEE
;
A
#
# COMPACT_ATOMS: atom_id res chain seq x y z
N LEU A 1 3.46 -10.58 3.30
CA LEU A 1 2.72 -10.30 4.56
C LEU A 1 3.28 -9.02 5.15
N PRO A 2 2.71 -7.87 4.80
CA PRO A 2 3.14 -6.59 5.34
C PRO A 2 2.58 -6.34 6.74
N ALA A 3 3.27 -5.49 7.51
CA ALA A 3 2.88 -5.09 8.85
C ALA A 3 3.45 -3.71 9.22
N THR A 4 2.74 -3.02 10.11
CA THR A 4 3.18 -1.79 10.78
C THR A 4 3.00 -1.93 12.29
N ALA A 5 3.89 -1.34 13.07
CA ALA A 5 3.81 -1.36 14.53
C ALA A 5 4.44 -0.11 15.16
N PRO A 6 3.74 0.57 16.09
CA PRO A 6 4.30 1.70 16.81
C PRO A 6 5.37 1.26 17.80
N THR A 7 6.30 2.16 18.09
CA THR A 7 7.36 1.96 19.09
C THR A 7 7.17 2.88 20.30
N ALA A 8 7.74 2.51 21.44
CA ALA A 8 7.68 3.32 22.66
C ALA A 8 8.40 4.67 22.55
N ASN A 9 9.22 4.88 21.52
CA ASN A 9 10.01 6.10 21.31
C ASN A 9 9.41 7.03 20.26
N GLY A 10 8.18 6.77 19.80
CA GLY A 10 7.48 7.62 18.83
C GLY A 10 7.83 7.37 17.36
N PHE A 11 8.51 6.27 17.05
CA PHE A 11 8.68 5.79 15.67
C PHE A 11 7.64 4.74 15.33
N GLU A 12 7.43 4.51 14.04
CA GLU A 12 6.76 3.33 13.52
C GLU A 12 7.75 2.39 12.83
N LEU A 13 7.64 1.09 13.11
CA LEU A 13 8.30 0.03 12.35
C LEU A 13 7.36 -0.46 11.25
N PHE A 14 7.86 -0.59 10.04
CA PHE A 14 7.09 -1.11 8.92
C PHE A 14 7.91 -2.12 8.11
N GLY A 15 7.25 -3.03 7.44
CA GLY A 15 7.93 -4.02 6.61
C GLY A 15 7.04 -5.18 6.18
N TYR A 16 7.66 -6.23 5.66
CA TYR A 16 6.95 -7.42 5.24
C TYR A 16 7.79 -8.69 5.32
N VAL A 17 7.09 -9.83 5.37
CA VAL A 17 7.65 -11.15 5.11
C VAL A 17 7.14 -11.66 3.77
N SER A 18 8.05 -12.05 2.88
CA SER A 18 7.77 -12.76 1.63
C SER A 18 8.14 -14.24 1.76
N PHE A 19 7.54 -15.08 0.94
CA PHE A 19 7.82 -16.51 0.88
C PHE A 19 7.38 -17.06 -0.49
N SER A 20 7.92 -18.21 -0.86
CA SER A 20 7.49 -18.97 -2.04
C SER A 20 6.54 -20.10 -1.64
N ARG A 21 5.66 -20.49 -2.58
CA ARG A 21 4.88 -21.72 -2.52
C ARG A 21 4.82 -22.33 -3.91
N GLU A 22 4.94 -23.64 -4.00
CA GLU A 22 4.80 -24.35 -5.27
C GLU A 22 3.38 -24.26 -5.83
N HIS A 23 2.39 -24.33 -4.95
CA HIS A 23 0.97 -24.17 -5.26
C HIS A 23 0.19 -23.69 -4.02
N GLU A 24 -1.05 -23.29 -4.23
CA GLU A 24 -1.94 -22.92 -3.13
C GLU A 24 -2.11 -24.11 -2.15
N GLY A 25 -2.00 -23.83 -0.85
CA GLY A 25 -2.05 -24.84 0.21
C GLY A 25 -0.74 -25.62 0.48
N ALA A 26 0.31 -25.43 -0.33
CA ALA A 26 1.64 -25.97 -0.03
C ALA A 26 2.27 -25.27 1.18
N GLU A 27 3.22 -25.95 1.84
CA GLU A 27 4.06 -25.34 2.86
C GLU A 27 4.86 -24.18 2.26
N ALA A 28 4.94 -23.08 3.00
CA ALA A 28 5.72 -21.91 2.58
C ALA A 28 7.22 -22.18 2.79
N ALA A 29 8.03 -21.74 1.84
CA ALA A 29 9.49 -21.84 1.86
C ALA A 29 10.12 -20.48 1.49
N ASP A 30 11.45 -20.40 1.50
CA ASP A 30 12.22 -19.23 1.05
C ASP A 30 11.76 -17.91 1.71
N PHE A 31 11.58 -17.95 3.03
CA PHE A 31 11.17 -16.78 3.78
C PHE A 31 12.24 -15.69 3.74
N GLU A 32 11.82 -14.50 3.36
CA GLU A 32 12.62 -13.27 3.43
C GLU A 32 11.83 -12.22 4.19
N ALA A 33 12.53 -11.42 4.99
CA ALA A 33 11.94 -10.37 5.79
C ALA A 33 12.66 -9.06 5.51
N ARG A 34 11.87 -8.00 5.32
CA ARG A 34 12.33 -6.62 5.26
C ARG A 34 11.62 -5.84 6.35
N ALA A 35 12.37 -4.98 7.03
CA ALA A 35 11.85 -4.04 8.00
C ALA A 35 12.66 -2.75 7.95
N ASP A 36 11.98 -1.63 8.13
CA ASP A 36 12.56 -0.31 8.31
C ASP A 36 11.74 0.48 9.34
N TYR A 37 12.07 1.74 9.56
CA TYR A 37 11.37 2.60 10.49
C TYR A 37 11.20 4.03 9.97
N THR A 38 10.21 4.72 10.51
CA THR A 38 9.91 6.13 10.23
C THR A 38 9.53 6.88 11.50
N ASP A 39 9.79 8.18 11.55
CA ASP A 39 9.26 9.12 12.56
C ASP A 39 7.94 9.78 12.13
N GLU A 40 7.56 9.64 10.86
CA GLU A 40 6.26 10.05 10.34
C GLU A 40 5.20 9.02 10.75
N THR A 41 4.24 9.42 11.60
CA THR A 41 3.24 8.51 12.18
C THR A 41 1.84 9.10 12.09
N ALA A 42 0.81 8.24 12.07
CA ALA A 42 -0.58 8.68 12.13
C ALA A 42 -0.92 9.51 13.39
N GLU A 43 -0.22 9.28 14.52
CA GLU A 43 -0.40 10.10 15.72
C GLU A 43 0.15 11.53 15.55
N ALA A 44 1.27 11.67 14.83
CA ALA A 44 1.88 12.96 14.54
C ALA A 44 1.16 13.74 13.43
N ASN A 45 0.43 13.04 12.55
CA ASN A 45 -0.25 13.59 11.39
C ASN A 45 -1.78 13.30 11.43
N PRO A 46 -2.53 13.96 12.33
CA PRO A 46 -3.95 13.67 12.56
C PRO A 46 -4.88 14.05 11.40
N GLU A 47 -4.38 14.76 10.40
CA GLU A 47 -5.07 15.08 9.16
C GLU A 47 -5.12 13.91 8.17
N TRP A 48 -4.23 12.92 8.32
CA TRP A 48 -4.20 11.77 7.44
C TRP A 48 -5.48 10.95 7.55
N SER A 49 -5.96 10.49 6.39
CA SER A 49 -7.13 9.64 6.30
C SER A 49 -6.78 8.17 6.06
N LEU A 50 -5.58 7.90 5.54
CA LEU A 50 -4.95 6.59 5.43
C LEU A 50 -3.53 6.68 5.97
N ASP A 51 -3.12 5.66 6.72
CA ASP A 51 -1.72 5.44 7.10
C ASP A 51 -1.11 4.46 6.09
N LEU A 52 -0.14 4.91 5.30
CA LEU A 52 0.37 4.18 4.13
C LEU A 52 1.85 3.85 4.28
N SER A 53 2.23 2.68 3.75
CA SER A 53 3.61 2.28 3.57
C SER A 53 3.77 1.60 2.22
N GLU A 54 4.96 1.74 1.62
CA GLU A 54 5.28 1.11 0.35
C GLU A 54 6.64 0.41 0.31
N GLU A 55 6.78 -0.50 -0.66
CA GLU A 55 8.05 -1.02 -1.12
C GLU A 55 8.02 -1.29 -2.64
N VAL A 56 9.05 -0.85 -3.35
CA VAL A 56 9.26 -1.26 -4.75
C VAL A 56 9.77 -2.70 -4.83
N LEU A 57 8.91 -3.62 -5.28
CA LEU A 57 9.24 -5.03 -5.51
C LEU A 57 10.05 -5.27 -6.78
N GLY A 58 9.99 -4.33 -7.72
CA GLY A 58 10.75 -4.42 -8.97
C GLY A 58 10.26 -3.45 -10.03
N THR A 59 10.68 -3.70 -11.28
CA THR A 59 10.34 -2.83 -12.41
C THR A 59 9.51 -3.58 -13.44
N TRP A 60 8.49 -2.93 -13.98
CA TRP A 60 7.70 -3.42 -15.11
C TRP A 60 8.12 -2.75 -16.42
N ARG A 61 8.00 -3.48 -17.54
CA ARG A 61 8.31 -2.98 -18.89
C ARG A 61 7.03 -2.78 -19.67
N GLY A 62 6.73 -1.53 -19.97
CA GLY A 62 5.59 -1.13 -20.79
C GLY A 62 5.93 -0.99 -22.28
N PRO A 63 4.90 -0.74 -23.11
CA PRO A 63 5.07 -0.44 -24.53
C PRO A 63 5.98 0.76 -24.78
N TYR A 64 6.56 0.82 -25.98
CA TYR A 64 7.40 1.93 -26.44
C TYR A 64 8.60 2.24 -25.54
N GLY A 65 9.12 1.25 -24.82
CA GLY A 65 10.27 1.38 -23.94
C GLY A 65 9.97 2.05 -22.60
N ARG A 66 8.68 2.26 -22.27
CA ARG A 66 8.27 2.77 -20.96
C ARG A 66 8.61 1.78 -19.85
N ARG A 67 8.80 2.31 -18.66
CA ARG A 67 9.04 1.55 -17.43
C ARG A 67 8.18 2.15 -16.33
N GLY A 68 7.77 1.30 -15.41
CA GLY A 68 7.14 1.67 -14.15
C GLY A 68 7.67 0.77 -13.04
N GLU A 69 7.32 1.10 -11.82
CA GLU A 69 7.68 0.36 -10.63
C GLU A 69 6.52 -0.56 -10.23
N ILE A 70 6.83 -1.75 -9.75
CA ILE A 70 5.84 -2.63 -9.12
C ILE A 70 5.93 -2.35 -7.63
N ALA A 71 4.95 -1.65 -7.09
CA ALA A 71 4.89 -1.27 -5.69
C ALA A 71 4.00 -2.24 -4.91
N LEU A 72 4.51 -2.73 -3.78
CA LEU A 72 3.72 -3.31 -2.69
C LEU A 72 3.29 -2.16 -1.79
N VAL A 73 2.00 -1.95 -1.63
CA VAL A 73 1.44 -0.93 -0.73
C VAL A 73 0.59 -1.60 0.32
N TRP A 74 0.69 -1.13 1.56
CA TRP A 74 -0.18 -1.55 2.63
C TRP A 74 -0.51 -0.37 3.53
N GLY A 75 -1.62 -0.47 4.24
CA GLY A 75 -2.03 0.61 5.10
C GLY A 75 -3.17 0.27 6.03
N VAL A 76 -3.54 1.28 6.81
CA VAL A 76 -4.65 1.27 7.77
C VAL A 76 -5.58 2.43 7.44
N ALA A 77 -6.88 2.17 7.37
CA ALA A 77 -7.87 3.24 7.29
C ALA A 77 -8.02 3.95 8.64
N LEU A 78 -7.82 5.26 8.65
CA LEU A 78 -7.94 6.10 9.86
C LEU A 78 -9.35 6.72 9.99
N VAL A 79 -10.13 6.66 8.91
CA VAL A 79 -11.53 7.08 8.88
C VAL A 79 -12.49 5.89 8.95
N PRO A 80 -13.66 6.04 9.61
CA PRO A 80 -14.58 4.93 9.79
C PRO A 80 -15.32 4.56 8.49
N ASN A 81 -15.85 3.32 8.46
CA ASN A 81 -16.69 2.78 7.38
C ASN A 81 -15.98 2.56 6.04
N GLY A 82 -14.65 2.41 6.03
CA GLY A 82 -13.94 1.86 4.88
C GLY A 82 -14.38 0.43 4.58
N ALA A 83 -14.46 0.07 3.29
CA ALA A 83 -14.83 -1.28 2.85
C ALA A 83 -13.85 -1.84 1.83
N VAL A 84 -13.41 -1.02 0.87
CA VAL A 84 -12.46 -1.42 -0.18
C VAL A 84 -11.40 -0.33 -0.33
N ALA A 85 -10.13 -0.71 -0.37
CA ALA A 85 -9.05 0.15 -0.82
C ALA A 85 -8.75 -0.16 -2.29
N THR A 86 -8.46 0.87 -3.09
CA THR A 86 -8.05 0.73 -4.48
C THR A 86 -6.73 1.43 -4.73
N ALA A 87 -5.93 0.85 -5.61
CA ALA A 87 -4.74 1.47 -6.16
C ALA A 87 -5.12 2.12 -7.50
N GLU A 88 -4.91 3.42 -7.61
CA GLU A 88 -5.22 4.23 -8.78
C GLU A 88 -3.93 4.73 -9.43
N LEU A 89 -3.81 4.47 -10.73
CA LEU A 89 -2.76 5.04 -11.57
C LEU A 89 -3.41 6.00 -12.59
N GLY A 90 -3.39 7.28 -12.26
CA GLY A 90 -4.18 8.29 -12.96
C GLY A 90 -5.68 7.94 -12.93
N PRO A 91 -6.36 7.76 -14.08
CA PRO A 91 -7.78 7.43 -14.13
C PRO A 91 -8.07 5.92 -14.02
N THR A 92 -7.06 5.08 -13.78
CA THR A 92 -7.18 3.62 -13.89
C THR A 92 -6.95 2.94 -12.55
N THR A 93 -7.97 2.23 -12.07
CA THR A 93 -7.82 1.30 -10.96
C THR A 93 -7.04 0.06 -11.41
N THR A 94 -5.93 -0.22 -10.77
CA THR A 94 -4.99 -1.30 -11.12
C THR A 94 -5.02 -2.46 -10.15
N ASP A 95 -5.42 -2.22 -8.89
CA ASP A 95 -5.64 -3.26 -7.88
C ASP A 95 -6.73 -2.82 -6.87
N GLN A 96 -7.31 -3.79 -6.18
CA GLN A 96 -8.31 -3.54 -5.14
C GLN A 96 -8.24 -4.59 -4.02
N CYS A 97 -8.51 -4.17 -2.79
CA CYS A 97 -8.48 -5.01 -1.61
C CYS A 97 -9.67 -4.70 -0.69
N VAL A 98 -10.43 -5.72 -0.29
CA VAL A 98 -11.43 -5.58 0.77
C VAL A 98 -10.69 -5.42 2.10
N LEU A 99 -11.09 -4.44 2.90
CA LEU A 99 -10.46 -4.20 4.19
C LEU A 99 -10.71 -5.38 5.14
N ALA A 100 -9.68 -5.73 5.90
CA ALA A 100 -9.76 -6.67 7.01
C ALA A 100 -9.19 -5.99 8.26
N GLU A 101 -10.04 -5.78 9.27
CA GLU A 101 -9.67 -5.02 10.48
C GLU A 101 -9.07 -3.65 10.14
N ASP A 102 -9.73 -2.94 9.21
CA ASP A 102 -9.30 -1.64 8.67
C ASP A 102 -7.96 -1.64 7.91
N ARG A 103 -7.35 -2.82 7.68
CA ARG A 103 -6.09 -2.98 6.96
C ARG A 103 -6.31 -3.48 5.54
N PHE A 104 -5.37 -3.15 4.67
CA PHE A 104 -5.35 -3.64 3.29
C PHE A 104 -3.92 -3.85 2.78
N THR A 105 -3.80 -4.57 1.67
CA THR A 105 -2.55 -4.74 0.93
C THR A 105 -2.86 -4.76 -0.56
N LEU A 106 -2.10 -3.99 -1.32
CA LEU A 106 -2.24 -3.81 -2.77
C LEU A 106 -0.88 -4.06 -3.43
N ILE A 107 -0.89 -4.56 -4.66
CA ILE A 107 0.29 -4.59 -5.52
C ILE A 107 -0.09 -3.92 -6.84
N SER A 108 0.58 -2.82 -7.15
CA SER A 108 0.23 -1.96 -8.28
C SER A 108 1.44 -1.50 -9.08
N LEU A 109 1.16 -0.88 -10.23
CA LEU A 109 2.13 -0.06 -10.94
C LEU A 109 2.19 1.34 -10.33
N ASP A 110 3.40 1.86 -10.25
CA ASP A 110 3.70 3.23 -9.82
C ASP A 110 4.71 3.87 -10.78
N ASN A 111 4.83 5.20 -10.71
CA ASN A 111 5.72 6.04 -11.52
C ASN A 111 5.70 5.61 -12.99
N TYR A 112 4.49 5.49 -13.53
CA TYR A 112 4.27 5.07 -14.90
C TYR A 112 3.52 6.16 -15.64
N THR A 113 4.01 6.50 -16.83
CA THR A 113 3.49 7.59 -17.66
C THR A 113 3.50 9.00 -17.04
N GLY A 114 4.22 9.17 -15.92
CA GLY A 114 4.24 10.42 -15.16
C GLY A 114 3.15 10.51 -14.11
N ASP A 115 2.34 9.46 -13.97
CA ASP A 115 1.36 9.31 -12.90
C ASP A 115 2.01 8.53 -11.75
N TYR A 116 1.78 9.04 -10.53
CA TYR A 116 2.11 8.34 -9.30
C TYR A 116 0.89 7.60 -8.78
N LEU A 117 1.14 6.57 -7.99
CA LEU A 117 0.13 5.75 -7.35
C LEU A 117 -0.62 6.55 -6.27
N GLU A 118 -1.94 6.59 -6.38
CA GLU A 118 -2.84 7.09 -5.34
C GLU A 118 -3.63 5.92 -4.74
N VAL A 119 -3.89 5.96 -3.44
CA VAL A 119 -4.74 4.99 -2.76
C VAL A 119 -6.06 5.64 -2.38
N LYS A 120 -7.17 5.05 -2.84
CA LYS A 120 -8.52 5.48 -2.48
C LYS A 120 -9.20 4.50 -1.56
N LEU A 121 -9.98 5.03 -0.62
CA LEU A 121 -10.85 4.27 0.25
C LEU A 121 -12.31 4.45 -0.15
N TRP A 122 -13.01 3.34 -0.28
CA TRP A 122 -14.42 3.31 -0.66
C TRP A 122 -15.26 2.71 0.46
N GLY A 123 -16.39 3.36 0.76
CA GLY A 123 -17.39 2.83 1.68
C GLY A 123 -18.27 1.76 1.03
N PRO A 124 -19.11 1.03 1.82
CA PRO A 124 -19.93 -0.08 1.31
C PRO A 124 -20.93 0.31 0.22
N ALA A 125 -21.30 1.59 0.13
CA ALA A 125 -22.22 2.12 -0.87
C ALA A 125 -21.51 2.64 -2.13
N GLY A 126 -20.18 2.49 -2.24
CA GLY A 126 -19.38 3.01 -3.35
C GLY A 126 -19.08 4.51 -3.27
N ALA A 127 -19.27 5.13 -2.10
CA ALA A 127 -18.83 6.50 -1.86
C ALA A 127 -17.32 6.53 -1.58
N GLU A 128 -16.60 7.47 -2.19
CA GLU A 128 -15.20 7.76 -1.84
C GLU A 128 -15.15 8.37 -0.44
N MET A 129 -14.32 7.80 0.43
CA MET A 129 -14.18 8.17 1.84
C MET A 129 -12.86 8.89 2.12
N ALA A 130 -11.81 8.52 1.39
CA ALA A 130 -10.47 9.06 1.51
C ALA A 130 -9.70 8.83 0.21
N ALA A 131 -8.69 9.67 -0.03
CA ALA A 131 -7.70 9.52 -1.08
C ALA A 131 -6.38 10.07 -0.54
N GLU A 132 -5.31 9.27 -0.59
CA GLU A 132 -3.99 9.64 -0.12
C GLU A 132 -2.92 9.17 -1.11
N SER A 133 -1.82 9.90 -1.17
CA SER A 133 -0.61 9.60 -1.95
C SER A 133 0.59 9.64 -1.01
N LEU A 134 1.58 8.77 -1.23
CA LEU A 134 2.87 8.84 -0.53
C LEU A 134 3.77 9.96 -1.07
N TYR A 135 3.34 10.63 -2.14
CA TYR A 135 4.06 11.70 -2.82
C TYR A 135 3.39 13.05 -2.56
N GLU A 136 4.18 14.04 -2.18
CA GLU A 136 3.73 15.44 -2.08
C GLU A 136 3.37 16.00 -3.47
N GLU A 137 2.28 16.76 -3.54
CA GLU A 137 1.95 17.56 -4.73
C GLU A 137 2.95 18.72 -4.87
N GLU A 138 3.65 18.83 -6.01
CA GLU A 138 4.56 19.97 -6.34
C GLU A 138 3.84 21.31 -6.54
#